data_AF-Q56270-F1
#
_entry.id   AF-Q56270-F1
#
_cell.length_a   1.000
_cell.length_b   1.000
_cell.length_c   1.000
_cell.angle_alpha   90.00
_cell.angle_beta   90.00
_cell.angle_gamma   90.00
#
_symmetry.space_group_name_H-M   'P 1'
#
loop_
_entity.id
_entity.type
_entity.pdbx_description
1 polymer ?
#
loop_
_entity_poly.entity_id
_entity_poly.type
_entity_poly.pdbx_seq_one_letter_code
_entity_poly.pdbx_strand_id
1 'polypeptide(L)'
;MAIRLVEETSRPQLDVSLAAAAGNSVAFDLTPIRHEFLSHVAEGALPASFSNECLEDLLAFKAKLLRKAEIVRKASMASDDDEVGDEASALILNFIDIEPGGRGFSRPVTVRTSE
;
A
#
# COMPACT_ATOMS: atom_id res chain seq x y z
N MET A 1 5.63 -7.55 5.47
CA MET A 1 4.51 -8.52 5.41
C MET A 1 4.94 -9.77 6.14
N ALA A 2 4.07 -10.36 6.95
CA ALA A 2 4.34 -11.60 7.68
C ALA A 2 3.06 -12.46 7.74
N ILE A 3 3.21 -13.77 7.88
CA ILE A 3 2.09 -14.66 8.24
C ILE A 3 2.10 -14.80 9.76
N ARG A 4 0.97 -14.52 10.40
CA ARG A 4 0.78 -14.63 11.86
C ARG A 4 -0.32 -15.61 12.18
N LEU A 5 -0.27 -16.23 13.35
CA LEU A 5 -1.36 -17.04 13.86
C LEU A 5 -2.19 -16.19 14.82
N VAL A 6 -3.51 -16.18 14.64
CA VAL A 6 -4.44 -15.53 15.57
C VAL A 6 -4.62 -16.44 16.78
N GLU A 7 -4.32 -15.97 17.98
CA GLU A 7 -4.35 -16.81 19.19
C GLU A 7 -5.76 -17.33 19.51
N GLU A 8 -6.82 -16.53 19.33
CA GLU A 8 -8.17 -16.96 19.69
C GLU A 8 -8.73 -18.02 18.74
N THR A 9 -8.40 -17.93 17.44
CA THR A 9 -8.98 -18.80 16.41
C THR A 9 -8.02 -19.88 15.92
N SER A 10 -6.73 -19.79 16.29
CA SER A 10 -5.63 -20.59 15.74
C SER A 10 -5.58 -20.60 14.20
N ARG A 11 -6.07 -19.52 13.56
CA ARG A 11 -6.07 -19.38 12.10
C ARG A 11 -4.91 -18.50 11.65
N PRO A 12 -4.25 -18.84 10.51
CA PRO A 12 -3.24 -17.97 9.94
C PRO A 12 -3.88 -16.73 9.31
N GLN A 13 -3.17 -15.61 9.39
CA GLN A 13 -3.50 -14.34 8.77
C GLN A 13 -2.26 -13.79 8.06
N LEU A 14 -2.48 -13.15 6.91
CA LEU A 14 -1.49 -12.31 6.26
C LEU A 14 -1.54 -10.92 6.88
N ASP A 15 -0.49 -10.52 7.59
CA ASP A 15 -0.35 -9.20 8.21
C ASP A 15 0.58 -8.30 7.38
N VAL A 16 0.05 -7.18 6.93
CA VAL A 16 0.78 -6.20 6.10
C VAL A 16 0.95 -4.91 6.90
N SER A 17 2.14 -4.70 7.44
CA SER A 17 2.54 -3.46 8.12
C SER A 17 2.93 -2.38 7.09
N LEU A 18 2.35 -1.19 7.22
CA LEU A 18 2.58 -0.04 6.32
C LEU A 18 3.54 1.00 6.93
N ALA A 19 3.76 0.96 8.25
CA ALA A 19 4.75 1.74 8.97
C ALA A 19 5.19 0.99 10.25
N ALA A 20 6.29 1.42 10.87
CA ALA A 20 6.89 0.77 12.04
C ALA A 20 6.04 0.90 13.34
N ALA A 21 5.09 1.84 13.39
CA ALA A 21 4.24 2.05 14.56
C ALA A 21 3.06 1.07 14.63
N ALA A 22 2.69 0.70 15.86
CA ALA A 22 1.55 -0.18 16.16
C ALA A 22 0.25 0.36 15.56
N GLY A 23 -0.60 -0.52 15.03
CA GLY A 23 -1.90 -0.16 14.43
C GLY A 23 -1.84 0.28 12.95
N ASN A 24 -0.65 0.34 12.35
CA ASN A 24 -0.45 0.62 10.92
C ASN A 24 -0.39 -0.64 10.07
N SER A 25 -0.96 -1.75 10.54
CA SER A 25 -1.10 -2.96 9.75
C SER A 25 -2.55 -3.23 9.36
N VAL A 26 -2.70 -4.04 8.32
CA VAL A 26 -4.00 -4.59 7.90
C VAL A 26 -3.82 -6.09 7.74
N ALA A 27 -4.73 -6.85 8.33
CA ALA A 27 -4.71 -8.31 8.30
C ALA A 27 -5.73 -8.87 7.29
N PHE A 28 -5.43 -10.04 6.74
CA PHE A 28 -6.29 -10.84 5.88
C PHE A 28 -6.30 -12.30 6.34
N ASP A 29 -7.48 -12.84 6.69
CA ASP A 29 -7.59 -14.23 7.12
C ASP A 29 -7.24 -15.19 5.97
N LEU A 30 -6.30 -16.09 6.24
CA LEU A 30 -5.89 -17.15 5.32
C LEU A 30 -6.63 -18.44 5.68
N THR A 31 -7.88 -18.55 5.22
CA THR A 31 -8.54 -19.86 5.16
C THR A 31 -7.86 -20.73 4.09
N PRO A 32 -7.98 -22.06 4.14
CA PRO A 32 -7.44 -22.93 3.09
C PRO A 32 -7.89 -22.52 1.68
N ILE A 33 -9.18 -22.16 1.54
CA ILE A 33 -9.77 -21.70 0.27
C ILE A 33 -9.11 -20.40 -0.22
N ARG A 34 -8.94 -19.41 0.67
CA ARG A 34 -8.30 -18.13 0.30
C ARG A 34 -6.82 -18.32 -0.02
N HIS A 35 -6.12 -19.23 0.67
CA HIS A 35 -4.74 -19.57 0.36
C HIS A 35 -4.60 -20.23 -1.01
N GLU A 36 -5.45 -21.20 -1.33
CA GLU A 36 -5.46 -21.88 -2.63
C GLU A 36 -5.78 -20.90 -3.77
N PHE A 37 -6.80 -20.05 -3.57
CA PHE A 37 -7.13 -18.96 -4.50
C PHE A 37 -5.91 -18.06 -4.76
N LEU A 38 -5.23 -17.58 -3.71
CA LEU A 38 -4.04 -16.73 -3.87
C LEU A 38 -2.90 -17.44 -4.61
N SER A 39 -2.71 -18.74 -4.36
CA SER A 39 -1.67 -19.55 -5.01
C SER A 39 -1.93 -19.69 -6.50
N HIS A 40 -3.15 -20.05 -6.90
CA HIS A 40 -3.51 -20.15 -8.31
C HIS A 40 -3.45 -18.81 -9.05
N VAL A 41 -3.90 -17.72 -8.42
CA VAL A 41 -3.79 -16.38 -9.01
C VAL A 41 -2.33 -15.98 -9.17
N ALA A 42 -1.46 -16.31 -8.20
CA ALA A 42 -0.02 -16.07 -8.32
C ALA A 42 0.64 -16.88 -9.44
N GLU A 43 0.09 -18.05 -9.78
CA GLU A 43 0.49 -18.87 -10.92
C GLU A 43 -0.11 -18.40 -12.26
N GLY A 44 -0.94 -17.36 -12.26
CA GLY A 44 -1.49 -16.74 -13.47
C GLY A 44 -2.93 -17.16 -13.81
N ALA A 45 -3.61 -17.91 -12.94
CA ALA A 45 -5.03 -18.18 -13.12
C ALA A 45 -5.85 -16.87 -13.03
N LEU A 46 -6.90 -16.77 -13.85
CA LEU A 46 -7.82 -15.65 -13.77
C LEU A 46 -8.61 -15.74 -12.45
N PRO A 47 -8.58 -14.71 -11.57
CA PRO A 47 -9.21 -14.78 -10.25
C PRO A 47 -10.70 -15.17 -10.29
N ALA A 48 -11.46 -14.58 -11.21
CA ALA A 48 -12.89 -14.84 -11.38
C ALA A 48 -13.20 -16.28 -11.83
N SER A 49 -12.23 -16.99 -12.41
CA SER A 49 -12.41 -18.38 -12.85
C SER A 49 -12.34 -19.39 -11.69
N PHE A 50 -11.83 -18.98 -10.52
CA PHE A 50 -11.69 -19.86 -9.36
C PHE A 50 -12.77 -19.57 -8.31
N SER A 51 -12.86 -18.31 -7.86
CA SER A 51 -13.85 -17.92 -6.86
C SER A 51 -14.09 -16.41 -6.89
N ASN A 52 -15.33 -16.00 -7.17
CA ASN A 52 -15.73 -14.59 -7.10
C ASN A 52 -15.74 -14.07 -5.65
N GLU A 53 -16.12 -14.90 -4.68
CA GLU A 53 -16.10 -14.51 -3.25
C GLU A 53 -14.67 -14.18 -2.80
N CYS A 54 -13.68 -15.02 -3.13
CA CYS A 54 -12.29 -14.76 -2.77
C CYS A 54 -11.71 -13.54 -3.52
N LEU A 55 -12.16 -13.31 -4.75
CA LEU A 55 -11.80 -12.10 -5.50
C LEU A 55 -12.36 -10.85 -4.81
N GLU A 56 -13.64 -10.84 -4.44
CA GLU A 56 -14.26 -9.74 -3.72
C GLU A 56 -13.59 -9.47 -2.37
N ASP A 57 -13.29 -10.53 -1.62
CA ASP A 57 -12.53 -10.45 -0.36
C ASP A 57 -11.15 -9.81 -0.57
N LEU A 58 -10.43 -10.23 -1.62
CA LEU A 58 -9.11 -9.69 -1.95
C LEU A 58 -9.20 -8.21 -2.38
N LEU A 59 -10.21 -7.84 -3.16
CA LEU A 59 -10.44 -6.46 -3.56
C LEU A 59 -10.81 -5.58 -2.36
N ALA A 60 -11.63 -6.07 -1.44
CA ALA A 60 -11.93 -5.39 -0.19
C ALA A 60 -10.68 -5.21 0.69
N PHE A 61 -9.82 -6.24 0.75
CA PHE A 61 -8.53 -6.16 1.43
C PHE A 61 -7.60 -5.12 0.80
N LYS A 62 -7.50 -5.09 -0.53
CA LYS A 62 -6.76 -4.06 -1.27
C LYS A 62 -7.27 -2.65 -0.95
N ALA A 63 -8.58 -2.45 -0.92
CA ALA A 63 -9.16 -1.15 -0.56
C ALA A 63 -8.81 -0.73 0.88
N LYS A 64 -8.84 -1.67 1.84
CA LYS A 64 -8.41 -1.43 3.23
C LYS A 64 -6.93 -1.03 3.31
N LEU A 65 -6.06 -1.71 2.57
CA LEU A 65 -4.64 -1.38 2.49
C LEU A 65 -4.40 0.03 1.96
N LEU A 66 -5.03 0.38 0.84
CA LEU A 66 -4.87 1.71 0.22
C LEU A 66 -5.35 2.82 1.17
N ARG A 67 -6.50 2.63 1.81
CA ARG A 67 -7.02 3.59 2.80
C ARG A 67 -6.07 3.76 3.98
N LYS A 68 -5.54 2.67 4.55
CA LYS A 68 -4.59 2.75 5.66
C LYS A 68 -3.27 3.40 5.23
N ALA A 69 -2.78 3.10 4.02
CA ALA A 69 -1.56 3.70 3.49
C ALA A 69 -1.70 5.21 3.30
N GLU A 70 -2.87 5.70 2.88
CA GLU A 70 -3.16 7.13 2.80
C GLU A 70 -3.15 7.79 4.19
N ILE A 71 -3.76 7.16 5.19
CA ILE A 71 -3.77 7.65 6.58
C ILE A 71 -2.34 7.75 7.12
N VAL A 72 -1.53 6.70 6.93
CA VAL A 72 -0.13 6.67 7.36
C VAL A 72 0.67 7.79 6.70
N ARG A 73 0.48 8.01 5.39
CA ARG A 73 1.15 9.09 4.64
C ARG A 73 0.76 10.48 5.14
N LYS A 74 -0.52 10.71 5.47
CA LYS A 74 -0.98 11.99 6.02
C LYS A 74 -0.42 12.23 7.42
N ALA A 75 -0.38 11.20 8.26
CA ALA A 75 0.17 11.30 9.61
C ALA A 75 1.67 11.61 9.61
N SER A 76 2.45 11.07 8.65
CA SER A 76 3.86 11.41 8.53
C SER A 76 4.12 12.85 8.09
N MET A 77 3.19 13.48 7.37
CA MET A 77 3.31 14.89 6.95
C MET A 77 2.88 15.85 8.06
N ALA A 78 1.93 15.47 8.91
CA ALA A 78 1.46 16.30 10.03
C ALA A 78 2.45 16.36 11.21
N SER A 79 3.40 15.43 11.30
CA SER A 79 4.44 15.42 12.33
C SER A 79 5.65 16.31 11.97
N ASP A 80 5.69 16.86 10.76
CA ASP A 80 6.78 17.70 10.24
C ASP A 80 6.45 19.20 10.33
N ASP A 81 5.29 19.56 10.93
CA ASP A 81 4.73 20.93 10.96
C ASP A 81 5.01 21.69 12.28
N ASP A 82 5.86 21.13 13.17
CA ASP A 82 6.32 21.78 14.41
C ASP A 82 7.77 22.34 14.28
N GLU A 83 8.22 22.70 13.07
CA GLU A 83 9.36 23.60 12.87
C GLU A 83 8.96 24.84 12.07
N VAL A 84 8.88 25.95 12.81
CA VAL A 84 8.73 27.36 12.40
C VAL A 84 9.43 27.71 11.08
N GLY A 85 8.69 28.29 10.11
CA GLY A 85 9.34 29.02 9.02
C GLY A 85 8.45 29.40 7.84
N ASP A 86 8.04 30.66 7.83
CA ASP A 86 7.52 31.42 6.68
C ASP A 86 8.47 31.35 5.46
N GLU A 87 8.38 30.30 4.64
CA GLU A 87 8.96 30.27 3.29
C GLU A 87 7.97 29.60 2.31
N ALA A 88 7.17 30.43 1.65
CA ALA A 88 6.43 30.19 0.40
C ALA A 88 6.47 28.74 -0.13
N SER A 89 5.37 28.01 0.11
CA SER A 89 5.06 26.64 -0.35
C SER A 89 5.87 26.15 -1.56
N ALA A 90 7.04 25.56 -1.30
CA ALA A 90 7.83 24.88 -2.32
C ALA A 90 7.33 23.44 -2.49
N LEU A 91 6.82 23.10 -3.67
CA LEU A 91 6.31 21.78 -4.03
C LEU A 91 7.37 21.01 -4.82
N ILE A 92 7.73 19.79 -4.40
CA ILE A 92 8.66 18.93 -5.15
C ILE A 92 7.87 17.98 -6.04
N LEU A 93 8.07 18.07 -7.35
CA LEU A 93 7.48 17.19 -8.37
C LEU A 93 8.55 16.24 -8.91
N ASN A 94 8.29 14.93 -8.89
CA ASN A 94 9.17 13.93 -9.50
C ASN A 94 8.68 13.60 -10.91
N PHE A 95 9.48 13.96 -11.92
CA PHE A 95 9.22 13.62 -13.32
C PHE A 95 9.92 12.32 -13.69
N ILE A 96 9.28 11.51 -14.53
CA ILE A 96 9.90 10.32 -15.11
C ILE A 96 10.15 10.62 -16.59
N ASP A 97 11.41 10.79 -16.94
CA ASP A 97 11.83 10.98 -18.32
C ASP A 97 12.14 9.61 -18.92
N ILE A 98 11.58 9.31 -20.09
CA ILE A 98 11.76 8.03 -20.79
C ILE A 98 12.58 8.31 -22.06
N GLU A 99 13.76 7.70 -22.13
CA GLU A 99 14.61 7.79 -23.33
C GLU A 99 14.03 6.97 -24.50
N PRO A 100 14.38 7.27 -25.76
CA PRO A 100 13.97 6.48 -26.92
C PRO A 100 14.34 4.99 -26.84
N GLY A 101 15.27 4.62 -25.97
CA GLY A 101 15.65 3.23 -25.66
C GLY A 101 14.82 2.56 -24.54
N GLY A 102 13.78 3.21 -24.02
CA GLY A 102 12.88 2.66 -23.00
C GLY A 102 13.42 2.67 -21.56
N ARG A 103 14.60 3.27 -21.33
CA ARG A 103 15.12 3.51 -19.97
C ARG A 103 14.46 4.75 -19.39
N GLY A 104 13.88 4.61 -18.20
CA GLY A 104 13.31 5.70 -17.43
C GLY A 104 14.26 6.16 -16.32
N PHE A 105 14.36 7.47 -16.09
CA PHE A 105 15.03 8.02 -14.91
C PHE A 105 14.15 9.09 -14.23
N SER A 106 14.26 9.16 -12.90
CA SER A 106 13.49 10.11 -12.08
C SER A 106 14.26 11.41 -11.91
N ARG A 107 13.60 12.53 -12.19
CA ARG A 107 14.14 13.88 -12.06
C ARG A 107 13.27 14.72 -11.11
N PRO A 108 13.74 15.03 -9.88
CA PRO A 108 13.01 15.91 -8.98
C PRO A 108 13.09 17.37 -9.47
N VAL A 109 11.97 18.09 -9.40
CA VAL A 109 11.83 19.50 -9.75
C VAL A 109 11.12 20.23 -8.63
N THR A 110 11.78 21.24 -8.07
CA THR A 110 11.17 22.11 -7.06
C THR A 110 10.40 23.23 -7.76
N VAL A 111 9.09 23.27 -7.54
CA VAL A 111 8.18 24.33 -7.99
C VAL A 111 7.92 25.27 -6.82
N ARG A 112 8.11 26.57 -7.03
CA ARG A 112 7.71 27.60 -6.08
C ARG A 112 6.52 28.34 -6.67
N THR A 113 5.42 28.43 -5.95
CA THR A 113 4.29 29.27 -6.34
C THR A 113 4.62 30.71 -5.97
N SER A 114 4.69 31.60 -6.96
CA SER A 114 4.63 33.05 -6.70
C SER A 114 3.19 33.38 -6.32
N GLU A 115 3.00 34.18 -5.28
CA GLU A 115 1.74 34.93 -5.10
C GLU A 115 1.48 35.85 -6.31
#